data_AF-A0A090FN94-F1
#
_entry.id   AF-A0A090FN94-F1
#
_cell.length_a   1.000
_cell.length_b   1.000
_cell.length_c   1.000
_cell.angle_alpha   90.00
_cell.angle_beta   90.00
_cell.angle_gamma   90.00
#
_symmetry.space_group_name_H-M   'P 1'
#
loop_
_entity.id
_entity.type
_entity.pdbx_description
1 polymer ?
#
loop_
_entity_poly.entity_id
_entity_poly.type
_entity_poly.pdbx_seq_one_letter_code
_entity_poly.pdbx_strand_id
1 'polypeptide(L)'
;MDDLQYGTRNKRGDWAPNEPAGTAPLFAFPPRPLAVLRWLPHYFLPYNLLFAVTAVVWWRYVLPDVETMKTLSAGWILRLFIVNCAALLVFFGAFELRLYILRAQGNRFKYNGKWPSEQKSKAFFFESQNIDNMLRTFGTGMPIWTAIEVTILYAYANGYVPWLSFAEHPVYSFCLTLVVPIIHETHFFLLHRTIHWGPLYRWVHSVHHNSVNPSPWSSLSMHPVEQLGYLGVAFWHLIIPSNPLLALYQLHYAGFGAIPGHVGFDKIELTEDTSVDSHAYIHYLHHKYFEVNYGDGLIPFDRWFGTFHDGSKQGEARMQARYEKKKARANAAAAK
;
A
#
# COMPACT_ATOMS: atom_id res chain seq x y z
N MET A 1 25.40 -8.47 1.19
CA MET A 1 25.17 -8.22 2.63
C MET A 1 24.91 -9.53 3.39
N ASP A 2 25.28 -9.62 4.66
CA ASP A 2 24.86 -10.73 5.55
C ASP A 2 23.60 -10.31 6.32
N ASP A 3 22.47 -10.94 6.02
CA ASP A 3 21.17 -10.57 6.59
C ASP A 3 20.96 -11.05 8.02
N LEU A 4 21.79 -11.97 8.52
CA LEU A 4 21.74 -12.46 9.90
C LEU A 4 22.29 -11.43 10.90
N GLN A 5 23.01 -10.41 10.43
CA GLN A 5 23.39 -9.27 11.25
C GLN A 5 22.18 -8.39 11.61
N TYR A 6 21.13 -8.44 10.79
CA TYR A 6 19.95 -7.58 10.91
C TYR A 6 18.70 -8.33 11.40
N GLY A 7 18.72 -9.66 11.36
CA GLY A 7 17.57 -10.47 11.74
C GLY A 7 17.92 -11.93 11.98
N THR A 8 16.89 -12.74 12.22
CA THR A 8 17.04 -14.17 12.46
C THR A 8 16.12 -14.97 11.54
N ARG A 9 16.49 -16.24 11.31
CA ARG A 9 15.67 -17.19 10.56
C ARG A 9 15.14 -18.29 11.45
N ASN A 10 13.89 -18.67 11.23
CA ASN A 10 13.32 -19.88 11.84
C ASN A 10 13.66 -21.13 11.01
N LYS A 11 13.27 -22.31 11.51
CA LYS A 11 13.49 -23.60 10.84
C LYS A 11 12.80 -23.74 9.47
N ARG A 12 11.80 -22.90 9.17
CA ARG A 12 11.09 -22.86 7.88
C ARG A 12 11.77 -21.93 6.87
N GLY A 13 12.84 -21.24 7.28
CA GLY A 13 13.55 -20.25 6.48
C GLY A 13 12.90 -18.86 6.53
N ASP A 14 11.84 -18.65 7.31
CA ASP A 14 11.22 -17.32 7.46
C ASP A 14 12.18 -16.40 8.21
N TRP A 15 12.35 -15.18 7.71
CA TRP A 15 13.22 -14.16 8.29
C TRP A 15 12.39 -13.13 9.09
N ALA A 16 12.94 -12.67 10.21
CA ALA A 16 12.39 -11.57 11.00
C ALA A 16 13.51 -10.62 11.43
N PRO A 17 13.29 -9.29 11.41
CA PRO A 17 14.27 -8.32 11.85
C PRO A 17 14.52 -8.46 13.37
N ASN A 18 15.74 -8.08 13.79
CA ASN A 18 16.11 -8.03 15.21
C ASN A 18 15.37 -6.90 15.93
N GLU A 19 15.19 -5.77 15.25
CA GLU A 19 14.45 -4.63 15.78
C GLU A 19 12.94 -4.81 15.56
N PRO A 20 12.11 -4.63 16.61
CA PRO A 20 10.67 -4.63 16.44
C PRO A 20 10.21 -3.51 15.52
N ALA A 21 9.16 -3.78 14.74
CA ALA A 21 8.58 -2.79 13.85
C ALA A 21 8.10 -1.55 14.63
N GLY A 22 8.48 -0.36 14.15
CA GLY A 22 8.13 0.93 14.74
C GLY A 22 6.97 1.62 14.03
N THR A 23 6.36 2.59 14.69
CA THR A 23 5.48 3.59 14.06
C THR A 23 6.21 4.93 13.99
N ALA A 24 5.77 5.84 13.13
CA ALA A 24 6.32 7.19 13.08
C ALA A 24 6.31 7.84 14.48
N PRO A 25 7.37 8.58 14.87
CA PRO A 25 7.48 9.18 16.20
C PRO A 25 6.57 10.40 16.41
N LEU A 26 5.71 10.72 15.44
CA LEU A 26 4.80 11.89 15.44
C LEU A 26 3.85 11.92 16.63
N PHE A 27 3.48 10.75 17.15
CA PHE A 27 2.49 10.60 18.23
C PHE A 27 3.11 10.05 19.53
N ALA A 28 4.44 10.14 19.70
CA ALA A 28 5.12 9.68 20.90
C ALA A 28 4.75 10.55 22.12
N PHE A 29 4.47 9.91 23.26
CA PHE A 29 4.27 10.60 24.54
C PHE A 29 5.24 10.06 25.61
N PRO A 30 6.05 10.93 26.26
CA PRO A 30 6.16 12.37 26.01
C PRO A 30 6.71 12.68 24.61
N PRO A 31 6.43 13.87 24.03
CA PRO A 31 6.90 14.25 22.70
C PRO A 31 8.42 14.14 22.55
N ARG A 32 8.88 13.60 21.41
CA ARG A 32 10.30 13.35 21.10
C ARG A 32 10.76 14.14 19.88
N PRO A 33 10.97 15.47 19.97
CA PRO A 33 11.23 16.33 18.82
C PRO A 33 12.48 15.91 18.03
N LEU A 34 13.55 15.49 18.70
CA LEU A 34 14.77 15.00 18.02
C LEU A 34 14.52 13.72 17.21
N ALA A 35 13.63 12.83 17.69
CA ALA A 35 13.26 11.63 16.94
C ALA A 35 12.43 11.99 15.70
N VAL A 36 11.52 12.96 15.82
CA VAL A 36 10.74 13.49 14.68
C VAL A 36 11.66 14.12 13.64
N LEU A 37 12.61 14.96 14.05
CA LEU A 37 13.56 15.59 13.12
C LEU A 37 14.43 14.57 12.37
N ARG A 38 14.88 13.51 13.06
CA ARG A 38 15.64 12.41 12.44
C ARG A 38 14.78 11.55 11.51
N TRP A 39 13.50 11.40 11.82
CA TRP A 39 12.55 10.63 11.01
C TRP A 39 12.07 11.41 9.77
N LEU A 40 12.03 12.74 9.84
CA LEU A 40 11.45 13.59 8.79
C LEU A 40 11.98 13.31 7.37
N PRO A 41 13.27 13.04 7.12
CA PRO A 41 13.73 12.65 5.78
C PRO A 41 13.03 11.41 5.23
N HIS A 42 12.71 10.42 6.06
CA HIS A 42 11.98 9.20 5.68
C HIS A 42 10.52 9.46 5.32
N TYR A 43 9.95 10.57 5.79
CA TYR A 43 8.63 11.01 5.35
C TYR A 43 8.63 11.46 3.89
N PHE A 44 9.77 11.90 3.36
CA PHE A 44 9.86 12.36 1.97
C PHE A 44 10.50 11.30 1.07
N LEU A 45 11.58 10.66 1.52
CA LEU A 45 12.44 9.83 0.69
C LEU A 45 12.35 8.34 1.05
N PRO A 46 12.46 7.45 0.04
CA PRO A 46 12.44 7.76 -1.39
C PRO A 46 11.02 7.92 -1.95
N TYR A 47 10.02 7.36 -1.27
CA TYR A 47 8.73 7.06 -1.89
C TYR A 47 7.81 8.26 -2.09
N ASN A 48 7.63 9.11 -1.06
CA ASN A 48 6.64 10.19 -1.15
C ASN A 48 7.03 11.24 -2.19
N LEU A 49 8.31 11.58 -2.25
CA LEU A 49 8.85 12.44 -3.31
C LEU A 49 8.75 11.77 -4.68
N LEU A 50 9.09 10.49 -4.79
CA LEU A 50 8.97 9.75 -6.06
C LEU A 50 7.54 9.82 -6.60
N PHE A 51 6.53 9.54 -5.78
CA PHE A 51 5.13 9.53 -6.22
C PHE A 51 4.58 10.94 -6.50
N ALA A 52 5.05 11.96 -5.78
CA ALA A 52 4.73 13.35 -6.10
C ALA A 52 5.32 13.75 -7.47
N VAL A 53 6.57 13.37 -7.73
CA VAL A 53 7.24 13.62 -9.02
C VAL A 53 6.53 12.89 -10.15
N THR A 54 6.12 11.63 -9.98
CA THR A 54 5.39 10.92 -11.04
C THR A 54 4.04 11.59 -11.35
N ALA A 55 3.34 12.14 -10.35
CA ALA A 55 2.11 12.91 -10.59
C ALA A 55 2.37 14.17 -11.43
N VAL A 56 3.47 14.89 -11.17
CA VAL A 56 3.89 16.04 -11.99
C VAL A 56 4.22 15.62 -13.41
N VAL A 57 4.90 14.48 -13.60
CA VAL A 57 5.19 13.92 -14.92
C VAL A 57 3.90 13.59 -15.68
N TRP A 58 2.91 13.00 -15.00
CA TRP A 58 1.60 12.70 -15.60
C TRP A 58 0.90 13.96 -16.04
N TRP A 59 0.81 14.93 -15.14
CA TRP A 59 0.20 16.23 -15.41
C TRP A 59 0.83 16.92 -16.63
N ARG A 60 2.17 16.89 -16.74
CA ARG A 60 2.90 17.64 -17.75
C ARG A 60 2.96 16.97 -19.13
N TYR A 61 3.00 15.64 -19.16
CA TYR A 61 3.34 14.88 -20.38
C TYR A 61 2.29 13.83 -20.78
N VAL A 62 1.48 13.35 -19.84
CA VAL A 62 0.50 12.29 -20.08
C VAL A 62 -0.89 12.85 -20.27
N LEU A 63 -1.33 13.78 -19.43
CA LEU A 63 -2.68 14.33 -19.55
C LEU A 63 -2.85 15.24 -20.77
N PRO A 64 -4.03 15.26 -21.41
CA PRO A 64 -4.33 16.23 -22.45
C PRO A 64 -4.60 17.61 -21.83
N ASP A 65 -4.82 18.62 -22.67
CA ASP A 65 -5.21 19.95 -22.21
C ASP A 65 -6.59 19.94 -21.53
N VAL A 66 -6.87 21.01 -20.76
CA VAL A 66 -8.09 21.13 -19.97
C VAL A 66 -9.35 21.15 -20.83
N GLU A 67 -9.31 21.76 -22.01
CA GLU A 67 -10.49 21.78 -22.90
C GLU A 67 -10.82 20.37 -23.40
N THR A 68 -9.81 19.57 -23.75
CA THR A 68 -10.01 18.15 -24.08
C THR A 68 -10.64 17.38 -22.91
N MET A 69 -10.19 17.61 -21.67
CA MET A 69 -10.73 16.92 -20.48
C MET A 69 -12.19 17.28 -20.15
N LYS A 70 -12.73 18.39 -20.68
CA LYS A 70 -14.15 18.74 -20.51
C LYS A 70 -15.11 17.76 -21.17
N THR A 71 -14.64 16.95 -22.13
CA THR A 71 -15.46 15.96 -22.82
C THR A 71 -14.87 14.56 -22.68
N LEU A 72 -15.72 13.59 -22.36
CA LEU A 72 -15.31 12.19 -22.29
C LEU A 72 -15.17 11.66 -23.71
N SER A 73 -13.94 11.28 -24.11
CA SER A 73 -13.70 10.62 -25.39
C SER A 73 -12.75 9.45 -25.22
N ALA A 74 -12.99 8.40 -26.01
CA ALA A 74 -12.22 7.17 -25.91
C ALA A 74 -10.72 7.41 -26.18
N GLY A 75 -10.36 8.39 -27.02
CA GLY A 75 -8.97 8.64 -27.40
C GLY A 75 -8.05 8.94 -26.22
N TRP A 76 -8.36 9.96 -25.42
CA TRP A 76 -7.51 10.34 -24.30
C TRP A 76 -7.64 9.38 -23.11
N ILE A 77 -8.84 8.81 -22.89
CA ILE A 77 -9.08 7.81 -21.85
C ILE A 77 -8.26 6.55 -22.10
N LEU A 78 -8.27 6.03 -23.34
CA LEU A 78 -7.49 4.84 -23.70
C LEU A 78 -5.99 5.13 -23.67
N ARG A 79 -5.54 6.31 -24.10
CA ARG A 79 -4.13 6.71 -23.97
C ARG A 79 -3.71 6.72 -22.50
N LEU A 80 -4.50 7.31 -21.62
CA LEU A 80 -4.23 7.34 -20.18
C LEU A 80 -4.18 5.92 -19.59
N PHE A 81 -5.17 5.08 -19.91
CA PHE A 81 -5.20 3.68 -19.50
C PHE A 81 -3.93 2.92 -19.90
N ILE A 82 -3.51 3.03 -21.16
CA ILE A 82 -2.31 2.35 -21.68
C ILE A 82 -1.05 2.85 -20.96
N VAL A 83 -0.91 4.16 -20.77
CA VAL A 83 0.25 4.74 -20.09
C VAL A 83 0.30 4.31 -18.62
N ASN A 84 -0.84 4.31 -17.91
CA ASN A 84 -0.92 3.83 -16.53
C ASN A 84 -0.54 2.35 -16.44
N CYS A 85 -1.07 1.51 -17.34
CA CYS A 85 -0.73 0.09 -17.40
C CYS A 85 0.76 -0.13 -17.67
N ALA A 86 1.34 0.58 -18.64
CA ALA A 86 2.75 0.47 -18.97
C ALA A 86 3.64 0.91 -17.80
N ALA A 87 3.30 2.01 -17.15
CA ALA A 87 4.02 2.53 -15.99
C ALA A 87 4.00 1.55 -14.81
N LEU A 88 2.82 1.00 -14.48
CA LEU A 88 2.70 0.00 -13.44
C LEU A 88 3.47 -1.27 -13.78
N LEU A 89 3.36 -1.75 -15.02
CA LEU A 89 4.08 -2.93 -15.49
C LEU A 89 5.60 -2.74 -15.34
N VAL A 90 6.13 -1.58 -15.73
CA VAL A 90 7.56 -1.26 -15.57
C VAL A 90 7.94 -1.18 -14.10
N PHE A 91 7.16 -0.46 -13.28
CA PHE A 91 7.50 -0.26 -11.88
C PHE A 91 7.43 -1.57 -11.09
N PHE A 92 6.29 -2.27 -11.10
CA PHE A 92 6.10 -3.53 -10.38
C PHE A 92 6.97 -4.63 -10.98
N GLY A 93 7.06 -4.67 -12.31
CA GLY A 93 7.88 -5.62 -13.04
C GLY A 93 9.37 -5.49 -12.73
N ALA A 94 9.88 -4.29 -12.43
CA ALA A 94 11.27 -4.12 -12.00
C ALA A 94 11.55 -4.82 -10.67
N PHE A 95 10.65 -4.70 -9.67
CA PHE A 95 10.78 -5.42 -8.40
C PHE A 95 10.60 -6.92 -8.60
N GLU A 96 9.59 -7.36 -9.36
CA GLU A 96 9.35 -8.76 -9.64
C GLU A 96 10.56 -9.40 -10.34
N LEU A 97 11.07 -8.75 -11.39
CA LEU A 97 12.21 -9.23 -12.16
C LEU A 97 13.44 -9.38 -11.27
N ARG A 98 13.80 -8.33 -10.52
CA ARG A 98 14.99 -8.34 -9.68
C ARG A 98 14.88 -9.36 -8.53
N LEU A 99 13.76 -9.37 -7.81
CA LEU A 99 13.64 -10.07 -6.53
C LEU A 99 13.07 -11.48 -6.65
N TYR A 100 12.17 -11.74 -7.59
CA TYR A 100 11.43 -13.01 -7.68
C TYR A 100 11.85 -13.87 -8.88
N ILE A 101 12.17 -13.25 -10.03
CA ILE A 101 12.60 -13.97 -11.23
C ILE A 101 14.12 -14.21 -11.22
N LEU A 102 14.90 -13.14 -11.18
CA LEU A 102 16.37 -13.21 -11.14
C LEU A 102 16.88 -13.62 -9.75
N ARG A 103 16.06 -13.40 -8.71
CA ARG A 103 16.42 -13.65 -7.30
C ARG A 103 17.78 -13.06 -6.95
N ALA A 104 18.02 -11.80 -7.34
CA ALA A 104 19.32 -11.16 -7.25
C ALA A 104 19.92 -11.18 -5.83
N GLN A 105 19.07 -11.12 -4.79
CA GLN A 105 19.48 -11.23 -3.39
C GLN A 105 19.18 -12.60 -2.74
N GLY A 106 18.76 -13.59 -3.54
CA GLY A 106 18.32 -14.89 -3.06
C GLY A 106 17.24 -14.76 -1.99
N ASN A 107 17.42 -15.47 -0.86
CA ASN A 107 16.51 -15.37 0.28
C ASN A 107 16.84 -14.23 1.23
N ARG A 108 17.96 -13.51 1.08
CA ARG A 108 18.41 -12.50 2.05
C ARG A 108 17.33 -11.47 2.30
N PHE A 109 17.02 -11.20 3.57
CA PHE A 109 15.94 -10.30 4.02
C PHE A 109 14.50 -10.74 3.65
N LYS A 110 14.31 -11.90 3.02
CA LYS A 110 12.99 -12.40 2.62
C LYS A 110 12.22 -12.92 3.83
N TYR A 111 11.06 -12.35 4.12
CA TYR A 111 10.31 -12.70 5.33
C TYR A 111 9.78 -14.13 5.34
N ASN A 112 9.28 -14.62 4.20
CA ASN A 112 8.83 -16.00 4.06
C ASN A 112 9.86 -16.80 3.26
N GLY A 113 10.33 -17.92 3.82
CA GLY A 113 11.37 -18.74 3.18
C GLY A 113 10.96 -19.40 1.86
N LYS A 114 9.65 -19.45 1.57
CA LYS A 114 9.11 -20.01 0.34
C LYS A 114 8.96 -18.95 -0.75
N TRP A 115 9.06 -19.39 -2.01
CA TRP A 115 8.81 -18.57 -3.19
C TRP A 115 7.37 -18.77 -3.68
N PRO A 116 6.58 -17.71 -3.89
CA PRO A 116 5.21 -17.84 -4.41
C PRO A 116 5.11 -18.63 -5.72
N SER A 117 6.07 -18.46 -6.63
CA SER A 117 6.12 -19.17 -7.91
C SER A 117 6.31 -20.68 -7.79
N GLU A 118 6.76 -21.18 -6.64
CA GLU A 118 6.95 -22.61 -6.36
C GLU A 118 5.76 -23.22 -5.62
N GLN A 119 4.75 -22.42 -5.24
CA GLN A 119 3.61 -22.87 -4.44
C GLN A 119 2.33 -22.81 -5.28
N LYS A 120 1.88 -23.97 -5.76
CA LYS A 120 0.57 -24.08 -6.42
C LYS A 120 -0.56 -24.01 -5.41
N SER A 121 -1.62 -23.28 -5.73
CA SER A 121 -2.80 -23.16 -4.87
C SER A 121 -4.07 -22.95 -5.68
N LYS A 122 -5.11 -23.73 -5.38
CA LYS A 122 -6.45 -23.59 -5.98
C LYS A 122 -7.15 -22.27 -5.67
N ALA A 123 -6.60 -21.46 -4.76
CA ALA A 123 -7.09 -20.12 -4.47
C ALA A 123 -6.83 -19.12 -5.62
N PHE A 124 -5.88 -19.42 -6.51
CA PHE A 124 -5.47 -18.54 -7.61
C PHE A 124 -5.90 -19.10 -8.97
N PHE A 125 -6.19 -18.20 -9.92
CA PHE A 125 -6.34 -18.58 -11.32
C PHE A 125 -5.11 -19.34 -11.84
N PHE A 126 -5.38 -20.47 -12.52
CA PHE A 126 -4.35 -21.38 -13.05
C PHE A 126 -3.37 -21.90 -11.98
N GLU A 127 -3.80 -21.92 -10.73
CA GLU A 127 -3.00 -22.28 -9.55
C GLU A 127 -1.70 -21.47 -9.40
N SER A 128 -1.64 -20.27 -9.97
CA SER A 128 -0.47 -19.40 -10.00
C SER A 128 -0.79 -18.03 -9.42
N GLN A 129 -0.21 -17.72 -8.25
CA GLN A 129 -0.37 -16.43 -7.58
C GLN A 129 -0.02 -15.26 -8.51
N ASN A 130 1.09 -15.34 -9.24
CA ASN A 130 1.51 -14.25 -10.13
C ASN A 130 0.54 -14.03 -11.29
N ILE A 131 0.04 -15.10 -11.92
CA ILE A 131 -0.91 -14.97 -13.04
C ILE A 131 -2.22 -14.37 -12.54
N ASP A 132 -2.78 -14.89 -11.45
CA ASP A 132 -3.99 -14.36 -10.83
C ASP A 132 -3.83 -12.87 -10.46
N ASN A 133 -2.72 -12.55 -9.79
CA ASN A 133 -2.45 -11.19 -9.33
C ASN A 133 -2.27 -10.19 -10.48
N MET A 134 -1.58 -10.57 -11.55
CA MET A 134 -1.48 -9.74 -12.75
C MET A 134 -2.85 -9.57 -13.42
N LEU A 135 -3.64 -10.65 -13.56
CA LEU A 135 -4.96 -10.59 -14.19
C LEU A 135 -5.92 -9.68 -13.41
N ARG A 136 -5.92 -9.70 -12.08
CA ARG A 136 -6.74 -8.80 -11.26
C ARG A 136 -6.24 -7.36 -11.32
N THR A 137 -4.92 -7.17 -11.28
CA THR A 137 -4.31 -5.85 -11.36
C THR A 137 -4.66 -5.17 -12.68
N PHE A 138 -4.37 -5.81 -13.82
CA PHE A 138 -4.59 -5.20 -15.14
C PHE A 138 -6.02 -5.36 -15.66
N GLY A 139 -6.73 -6.41 -15.27
CA GLY A 139 -8.09 -6.69 -15.73
C GLY A 139 -9.17 -5.90 -15.00
N THR A 140 -9.00 -5.60 -13.71
CA THR A 140 -9.98 -4.80 -12.94
C THR A 140 -9.37 -3.60 -12.25
N GLY A 141 -8.16 -3.73 -11.68
CA GLY A 141 -7.50 -2.64 -10.94
C GLY A 141 -7.20 -1.42 -11.81
N MET A 142 -6.54 -1.63 -12.95
CA MET A 142 -6.18 -0.54 -13.87
C MET A 142 -7.41 0.13 -14.52
N PRO A 143 -8.44 -0.62 -14.97
CA PRO A 143 -9.68 0.01 -15.40
C PRO A 143 -10.34 0.87 -14.31
N ILE A 144 -10.40 0.39 -13.07
CA ILE A 144 -10.96 1.15 -11.93
C ILE A 144 -10.12 2.39 -11.64
N TRP A 145 -8.79 2.27 -11.59
CA TRP A 145 -7.89 3.41 -11.44
C TRP A 145 -8.19 4.45 -12.50
N THR A 146 -8.11 4.09 -13.78
CA THR A 146 -8.31 5.04 -14.87
C THR A 146 -9.70 5.65 -14.82
N ALA A 147 -10.75 4.90 -14.46
CA ALA A 147 -12.10 5.45 -14.32
C ALA A 147 -12.17 6.52 -13.19
N ILE A 148 -11.54 6.27 -12.04
CA ILE A 148 -11.46 7.24 -10.94
C ILE A 148 -10.69 8.49 -11.39
N GLU A 149 -9.53 8.29 -12.01
CA GLU A 149 -8.67 9.38 -12.50
C GLU A 149 -9.41 10.26 -13.52
N VAL A 150 -10.03 9.64 -14.53
CA VAL A 150 -10.86 10.31 -15.55
C VAL A 150 -12.00 11.09 -14.90
N THR A 151 -12.70 10.49 -13.93
CA THR A 151 -13.82 11.13 -13.23
C THR A 151 -13.37 12.39 -12.50
N ILE A 152 -12.25 12.31 -11.79
CA ILE A 152 -11.69 13.45 -11.05
C ILE A 152 -11.26 14.56 -12.03
N LEU A 153 -10.49 14.21 -13.05
CA LEU A 153 -10.00 15.17 -14.06
C LEU A 153 -11.16 15.85 -14.80
N TYR A 154 -12.18 15.08 -15.19
CA TYR A 154 -13.39 15.59 -15.83
C TYR A 154 -14.16 16.56 -14.92
N ALA A 155 -14.29 16.25 -13.62
CA ALA A 155 -14.96 17.11 -12.66
C ALA A 155 -14.24 18.46 -12.47
N TYR A 156 -12.91 18.44 -12.39
CA TYR A 156 -12.10 19.66 -12.33
C TYR A 156 -12.18 20.47 -13.63
N ALA A 157 -12.04 19.83 -14.79
CA ALA A 157 -12.06 20.50 -16.09
C ALA A 157 -13.39 21.21 -16.39
N ASN A 158 -14.51 20.64 -15.94
CA ASN A 158 -15.84 21.23 -16.08
C ASN A 158 -16.21 22.22 -14.97
N GLY A 159 -15.33 22.43 -13.98
CA GLY A 159 -15.60 23.35 -12.86
C GLY A 159 -16.70 22.87 -11.91
N TYR A 160 -16.96 21.55 -11.83
CA TYR A 160 -17.91 20.98 -10.86
C TYR A 160 -17.37 21.02 -9.42
N VAL A 161 -16.05 21.13 -9.27
CA VAL A 161 -15.36 21.30 -8.00
C VAL A 161 -14.38 22.47 -8.09
N PRO A 162 -14.02 23.12 -6.96
CA PRO A 162 -13.06 24.22 -6.96
C PRO A 162 -11.69 23.75 -7.45
N TRP A 163 -11.16 24.37 -8.50
CA TRP A 163 -9.79 24.19 -8.95
C TRP A 163 -8.86 25.16 -8.22
N LEU A 164 -8.22 24.70 -7.15
CA LEU A 164 -7.38 25.56 -6.32
C LEU A 164 -6.03 25.85 -7.00
N SER A 165 -5.71 27.14 -7.15
CA SER A 165 -4.44 27.60 -7.72
C SER A 165 -3.31 27.53 -6.69
N PHE A 166 -2.18 26.90 -7.05
CA PHE A 166 -0.98 26.89 -6.21
C PHE A 166 -0.41 28.29 -5.99
N ALA A 167 -0.52 29.18 -6.98
CA ALA A 167 0.04 30.54 -6.90
C ALA A 167 -0.78 31.44 -5.98
N GLU A 168 -2.11 31.27 -5.96
CA GLU A 168 -3.01 32.07 -5.13
C GLU A 168 -3.05 31.58 -3.67
N HIS A 169 -2.84 30.28 -3.46
CA HIS A 169 -2.93 29.64 -2.15
C HIS A 169 -1.68 28.80 -1.80
N PRO A 170 -0.45 29.36 -1.85
CA PRO A 170 0.78 28.58 -1.76
C PRO A 170 0.93 27.84 -0.44
N VAL A 171 0.58 28.48 0.69
CA VAL A 171 0.68 27.87 2.03
C VAL A 171 -0.29 26.70 2.17
N TYR A 172 -1.56 26.90 1.78
CA TYR A 172 -2.57 25.86 1.86
C TYR A 172 -2.21 24.67 0.98
N SER A 173 -1.82 24.92 -0.27
CA SER A 173 -1.43 23.85 -1.20
C SER A 173 -0.21 23.08 -0.73
N PHE A 174 0.78 23.78 -0.15
CA PHE A 174 1.94 23.14 0.48
C PHE A 174 1.52 22.24 1.65
N CYS A 175 0.69 22.75 2.57
CA CYS A 175 0.16 21.94 3.67
C CYS A 175 -0.65 20.74 3.17
N LEU A 176 -1.52 20.92 2.18
CA LEU A 176 -2.33 19.83 1.61
C LEU A 176 -1.44 18.77 0.94
N THR A 177 -0.35 19.18 0.27
CA THR A 177 0.64 18.26 -0.29
C THR A 177 1.27 17.40 0.80
N LEU A 178 1.65 18.01 1.92
CA LEU A 178 2.18 17.27 3.08
C LEU A 178 1.15 16.36 3.73
N VAL A 179 -0.15 16.64 3.56
CA VAL A 179 -1.24 15.86 4.17
C VAL A 179 -1.69 14.69 3.29
N VAL A 180 -1.33 14.61 2.01
CA VAL A 180 -1.69 13.48 1.13
C VAL A 180 -1.33 12.10 1.71
N PRO A 181 -0.10 11.84 2.23
CA PRO A 181 0.20 10.56 2.87
C PRO A 181 -0.64 10.28 4.13
N ILE A 182 -1.04 11.32 4.86
CA ILE A 182 -1.90 11.24 6.06
C ILE A 182 -3.34 10.89 5.67
N ILE A 183 -3.87 11.50 4.59
CA ILE A 183 -5.17 11.13 4.00
C ILE A 183 -5.14 9.67 3.57
N HIS A 184 -4.05 9.25 2.91
CA HIS A 184 -3.88 7.86 2.50
C HIS A 184 -3.93 6.90 3.68
N GLU A 185 -3.05 7.06 4.67
CA GLU A 185 -2.97 6.20 5.86
C GLU A 185 -4.32 6.11 6.58
N THR A 186 -5.00 7.25 6.75
CA THR A 186 -6.29 7.30 7.44
C THR A 186 -7.37 6.58 6.66
N HIS A 187 -7.48 6.84 5.35
CA HIS A 187 -8.44 6.17 4.49
C HIS A 187 -8.17 4.65 4.44
N PHE A 188 -6.91 4.27 4.24
CA PHE A 188 -6.48 2.88 4.20
C PHE A 188 -6.83 2.16 5.49
N PHE A 189 -6.46 2.68 6.66
CA PHE A 189 -6.78 2.06 7.95
C PHE A 189 -8.29 1.83 8.12
N LEU A 190 -9.11 2.85 7.83
CA LEU A 190 -10.56 2.76 7.98
C LEU A 190 -11.18 1.73 7.03
N LEU A 191 -10.81 1.77 5.75
CA LEU A 191 -11.25 0.81 4.76
C LEU A 191 -10.80 -0.60 5.13
N HIS A 192 -9.51 -0.77 5.37
CA HIS A 192 -8.85 -2.05 5.60
C HIS A 192 -9.44 -2.75 6.81
N ARG A 193 -9.58 -2.05 7.94
CA ARG A 193 -10.25 -2.62 9.11
C ARG A 193 -11.71 -2.97 8.84
N THR A 194 -12.41 -2.17 8.05
CA THR A 194 -13.82 -2.43 7.70
C THR A 194 -13.96 -3.69 6.86
N ILE A 195 -13.10 -3.89 5.86
CA ILE A 195 -13.16 -5.07 4.99
C ILE A 195 -12.68 -6.35 5.68
N HIS A 196 -12.08 -6.26 6.88
CA HIS A 196 -11.85 -7.41 7.78
C HIS A 196 -13.07 -7.83 8.60
N TRP A 197 -14.20 -7.14 8.48
CA TRP A 197 -15.45 -7.61 9.04
C TRP A 197 -15.93 -8.87 8.31
N GLY A 198 -16.37 -9.89 9.05
CA GLY A 198 -16.58 -11.27 8.55
C GLY A 198 -17.18 -11.44 7.14
N PRO A 199 -18.32 -10.80 6.81
CA PRO A 199 -18.90 -10.87 5.46
C PRO A 199 -17.99 -10.24 4.39
N LEU A 200 -17.49 -9.02 4.62
CA LEU A 200 -16.60 -8.35 3.68
C LEU A 200 -15.27 -9.09 3.55
N TYR A 201 -14.75 -9.65 4.64
CA TYR A 201 -13.54 -10.46 4.58
C TYR A 201 -13.76 -11.66 3.66
N ARG A 202 -14.84 -12.42 3.90
CA ARG A 202 -15.12 -13.65 3.15
C ARG A 202 -15.27 -13.39 1.65
N TRP A 203 -15.98 -12.34 1.25
CA TRP A 203 -16.38 -12.13 -0.15
C TRP A 203 -15.50 -11.13 -0.91
N VAL A 204 -14.83 -10.22 -0.20
CA VAL A 204 -14.06 -9.13 -0.79
C VAL A 204 -12.58 -9.31 -0.46
N HIS A 205 -12.21 -9.21 0.82
CA HIS A 205 -10.81 -9.08 1.20
C HIS A 205 -10.02 -10.40 1.20
N SER A 206 -10.70 -11.54 1.26
CA SER A 206 -10.09 -12.87 1.15
C SER A 206 -9.32 -13.06 -0.16
N VAL A 207 -9.75 -12.40 -1.24
CA VAL A 207 -9.07 -12.42 -2.53
C VAL A 207 -7.65 -11.89 -2.41
N HIS A 208 -7.48 -10.76 -1.72
CA HIS A 208 -6.17 -10.17 -1.44
C HIS A 208 -5.34 -11.07 -0.51
N HIS A 209 -5.97 -11.53 0.58
CA HIS A 209 -5.33 -12.40 1.58
C HIS A 209 -4.99 -13.82 1.11
N ASN A 210 -5.46 -14.25 -0.06
CA ASN A 210 -4.95 -15.48 -0.68
C ASN A 210 -3.42 -15.39 -0.87
N SER A 211 -2.89 -14.18 -1.09
CA SER A 211 -1.44 -13.91 -1.18
C SER A 211 -0.76 -13.79 0.20
N VAL A 212 -0.92 -14.80 1.07
CA VAL A 212 -0.30 -14.88 2.42
C VAL A 212 1.22 -14.69 2.41
N ASN A 213 1.86 -14.96 1.27
CA ASN A 213 3.24 -14.60 0.98
C ASN A 213 3.24 -13.53 -0.12
N PRO A 214 3.18 -12.24 0.24
CA PRO A 214 3.11 -11.16 -0.73
C PRO A 214 4.26 -11.18 -1.74
N SER A 215 3.94 -10.73 -2.94
CA SER A 215 4.87 -10.42 -4.03
C SER A 215 4.52 -9.07 -4.65
N PRO A 216 5.41 -8.45 -5.44
CA PRO A 216 5.12 -7.20 -6.15
C PRO A 216 3.74 -7.16 -6.84
N TRP A 217 3.33 -8.24 -7.51
CA TRP A 217 2.02 -8.29 -8.16
C TRP A 217 0.83 -8.35 -7.19
N SER A 218 1.02 -8.83 -5.96
CA SER A 218 -0.06 -8.87 -4.95
C SER A 218 -0.51 -7.48 -4.48
N SER A 219 0.32 -6.45 -4.71
CA SER A 219 0.08 -5.09 -4.19
C SER A 219 -1.25 -4.46 -4.62
N LEU A 220 -1.72 -4.76 -5.84
CA LEU A 220 -3.02 -4.28 -6.38
C LEU A 220 -3.95 -5.43 -6.80
N SER A 221 -3.61 -6.65 -6.38
CA SER A 221 -4.44 -7.84 -6.60
C SER A 221 -5.47 -7.96 -5.48
N MET A 222 -6.69 -7.51 -5.78
CA MET A 222 -7.78 -7.40 -4.83
C MET A 222 -9.11 -7.65 -5.55
N HIS A 223 -10.19 -7.81 -4.78
CA HIS A 223 -11.54 -7.81 -5.35
C HIS A 223 -11.90 -6.40 -5.88
N PRO A 224 -12.67 -6.25 -6.98
CA PRO A 224 -13.01 -4.94 -7.55
C PRO A 224 -13.62 -3.92 -6.55
N VAL A 225 -14.43 -4.40 -5.60
CA VAL A 225 -14.99 -3.56 -4.53
C VAL A 225 -13.90 -2.99 -3.61
N GLU A 226 -12.89 -3.79 -3.30
CA GLU A 226 -11.73 -3.34 -2.53
C GLU A 226 -10.86 -2.39 -3.35
N GLN A 227 -10.62 -2.67 -4.63
CA GLN A 227 -9.88 -1.78 -5.53
C GLN A 227 -10.55 -0.40 -5.64
N LEU A 228 -11.88 -0.37 -5.80
CA LEU A 228 -12.66 0.87 -5.84
C LEU A 228 -12.58 1.63 -4.51
N GLY A 229 -12.70 0.93 -3.39
CA GLY A 229 -12.52 1.53 -2.06
C GLY A 229 -11.12 2.13 -1.93
N TYR A 230 -10.08 1.31 -2.15
CA TYR A 230 -8.68 1.64 -1.92
C TYR A 230 -8.21 2.82 -2.78
N LEU A 231 -8.47 2.78 -4.09
CA LEU A 231 -8.14 3.87 -5.02
C LEU A 231 -9.10 5.07 -4.88
N GLY A 232 -10.27 4.84 -4.31
CA GLY A 232 -11.28 5.85 -4.01
C GLY A 232 -10.80 6.92 -3.02
N VAL A 233 -9.67 6.70 -2.34
CA VAL A 233 -8.98 7.73 -1.55
C VAL A 233 -8.77 9.04 -2.32
N ALA A 234 -8.58 8.98 -3.64
CA ALA A 234 -8.41 10.18 -4.46
C ALA A 234 -9.66 11.08 -4.54
N PHE A 235 -10.85 10.53 -4.27
CA PHE A 235 -12.10 11.31 -4.24
C PHE A 235 -12.15 12.33 -3.10
N TRP A 236 -11.30 12.21 -2.08
CA TRP A 236 -11.16 13.27 -1.05
C TRP A 236 -10.80 14.62 -1.67
N HIS A 237 -10.08 14.64 -2.79
CA HIS A 237 -9.75 15.86 -3.52
C HIS A 237 -10.93 16.45 -4.32
N LEU A 238 -12.10 15.81 -4.34
CA LEU A 238 -13.33 16.43 -4.84
C LEU A 238 -14.14 17.09 -3.71
N ILE A 239 -13.87 16.72 -2.46
CA ILE A 239 -14.59 17.20 -1.27
C ILE A 239 -13.80 18.32 -0.58
N ILE A 240 -12.49 18.13 -0.44
CA ILE A 240 -11.57 19.12 0.11
C ILE A 240 -11.18 20.08 -1.02
N PRO A 241 -11.23 21.41 -0.83
CA PRO A 241 -10.71 22.36 -1.81
C PRO A 241 -9.28 21.98 -2.19
N SER A 242 -9.04 21.66 -3.45
CA SER A 242 -7.82 20.97 -3.87
C SER A 242 -7.48 21.28 -5.33
N ASN A 243 -6.37 20.72 -5.79
CA ASN A 243 -5.90 20.79 -7.16
C ASN A 243 -5.88 19.38 -7.77
N PRO A 244 -6.20 19.19 -9.06
CA PRO A 244 -6.17 17.87 -9.71
C PRO A 244 -4.78 17.21 -9.66
N LEU A 245 -3.68 17.99 -9.62
CA LEU A 245 -2.34 17.45 -9.43
C LEU A 245 -2.18 16.71 -8.08
N LEU A 246 -2.84 17.18 -7.02
CA LEU A 246 -2.80 16.50 -5.72
C LEU A 246 -3.64 15.23 -5.72
N ALA A 247 -4.73 15.19 -6.49
CA ALA A 247 -5.51 13.97 -6.70
C ALA A 247 -4.72 12.91 -7.47
N LEU A 248 -3.93 13.32 -8.48
CA LEU A 248 -2.98 12.43 -9.16
C LEU A 248 -1.91 11.92 -8.19
N TYR A 249 -1.34 12.81 -7.36
CA TYR A 249 -0.38 12.40 -6.34
C TYR A 249 -1.00 11.36 -5.39
N GLN A 250 -2.24 11.56 -4.96
CA GLN A 250 -2.96 10.63 -4.11
C GLN A 250 -3.18 9.26 -4.76
N LEU A 251 -3.53 9.21 -6.06
CA LEU A 251 -3.63 7.97 -6.82
C LEU A 251 -2.28 7.29 -7.00
N HIS A 252 -1.23 8.04 -7.32
CA HIS A 252 0.11 7.51 -7.52
C HIS A 252 0.68 6.97 -6.21
N TYR A 253 0.41 7.65 -5.09
CA TYR A 253 0.73 7.16 -3.76
C TYR A 253 0.04 5.82 -3.48
N ALA A 254 -1.28 5.73 -3.68
CA ALA A 254 -2.02 4.49 -3.44
C ALA A 254 -1.57 3.36 -4.38
N GLY A 255 -1.40 3.67 -5.67
CA GLY A 255 -1.09 2.69 -6.69
C GLY A 255 0.35 2.18 -6.65
N PHE A 256 1.33 3.09 -6.80
CA PHE A 256 2.74 2.72 -6.80
C PHE A 256 3.25 2.44 -5.38
N GLY A 257 2.73 3.15 -4.37
CA GLY A 257 3.12 3.00 -2.96
C GLY A 257 2.63 1.73 -2.28
N ALA A 258 1.81 0.91 -2.96
CA ALA A 258 1.48 -0.42 -2.46
C ALA A 258 2.69 -1.38 -2.47
N ILE A 259 3.70 -1.15 -3.32
CA ILE A 259 4.89 -2.02 -3.45
C ILE A 259 5.73 -2.11 -2.18
N PRO A 260 6.14 -0.99 -1.53
CA PRO A 260 6.85 -1.01 -0.25
C PRO A 260 6.27 -2.03 0.73
N GLY A 261 4.94 -2.11 0.89
CA GLY A 261 4.28 -3.06 1.79
C GLY A 261 4.26 -4.53 1.33
N HIS A 262 4.39 -4.81 0.02
CA HIS A 262 4.15 -6.15 -0.57
C HIS A 262 5.37 -6.79 -1.22
N VAL A 263 6.52 -6.11 -1.19
CA VAL A 263 7.75 -6.60 -1.83
C VAL A 263 8.25 -7.92 -1.23
N GLY A 264 7.87 -8.26 0.02
CA GLY A 264 8.18 -9.55 0.65
C GLY A 264 9.60 -9.67 1.23
N PHE A 265 10.34 -8.56 1.26
CA PHE A 265 11.69 -8.42 1.79
C PHE A 265 11.75 -7.23 2.75
N ASP A 266 12.58 -7.30 3.79
CA ASP A 266 12.85 -6.18 4.72
C ASP A 266 13.71 -5.09 4.08
N LYS A 267 14.74 -5.52 3.35
CA LYS A 267 15.65 -4.65 2.64
C LYS A 267 15.80 -5.10 1.19
N ILE A 268 15.95 -4.12 0.32
CA ILE A 268 16.24 -4.31 -1.10
C ILE A 268 17.70 -3.94 -1.31
N GLU A 269 18.55 -4.91 -1.60
CA GLU A 269 19.98 -4.69 -1.85
C GLU A 269 20.14 -3.90 -3.17
N LEU A 270 20.85 -2.77 -3.13
CA LEU A 270 21.23 -1.98 -4.31
C LEU A 270 22.61 -2.40 -4.80
N THR A 271 23.56 -2.52 -3.88
CA THR A 271 24.91 -3.06 -4.08
C THR A 271 25.20 -4.11 -3.01
N GLU A 272 26.43 -4.63 -2.96
CA GLU A 272 26.83 -5.61 -1.93
C GLU A 272 26.72 -5.06 -0.49
N ASP A 273 26.94 -3.74 -0.34
CA ASP A 273 27.02 -3.03 0.95
C ASP A 273 25.93 -1.98 1.17
N THR A 274 25.10 -1.69 0.16
CA THR A 274 24.03 -0.68 0.26
C THR A 274 22.66 -1.28 0.00
N SER A 275 21.66 -0.83 0.76
CA SER A 275 20.28 -1.29 0.64
C SER A 275 19.28 -0.18 0.96
N VAL A 276 18.03 -0.40 0.57
CA VAL A 276 16.88 0.46 0.91
C VAL A 276 15.91 -0.35 1.74
N ASP A 277 15.42 0.24 2.84
CA ASP A 277 14.35 -0.34 3.64
C ASP A 277 13.03 -0.36 2.86
N SER A 278 12.35 -1.51 2.87
CA SER A 278 11.03 -1.64 2.26
C SER A 278 9.91 -1.09 3.15
N HIS A 279 10.13 -1.07 4.47
CA HIS A 279 9.10 -0.82 5.48
C HIS A 279 7.94 -1.84 5.47
N ALA A 280 8.13 -3.00 4.83
CA ALA A 280 7.08 -3.99 4.61
C ALA A 280 6.70 -4.81 5.84
N TYR A 281 7.47 -4.79 6.93
CA TYR A 281 7.36 -5.83 7.97
C TYR A 281 6.00 -5.82 8.68
N ILE A 282 5.47 -4.64 9.00
CA ILE A 282 4.16 -4.47 9.65
C ILE A 282 3.05 -5.10 8.78
N HIS A 283 3.07 -4.82 7.48
CA HIS A 283 2.10 -5.36 6.52
C HIS A 283 2.32 -6.85 6.22
N TYR A 284 3.57 -7.32 6.24
CA TYR A 284 3.85 -8.76 6.18
C TYR A 284 3.25 -9.50 7.39
N LEU A 285 3.37 -8.95 8.61
CA LEU A 285 2.74 -9.51 9.80
C LEU A 285 1.21 -9.49 9.67
N HIS A 286 0.64 -8.46 9.04
CA HIS A 286 -0.78 -8.41 8.71
C HIS A 286 -1.19 -9.60 7.82
N HIS A 287 -0.50 -9.83 6.70
CA HIS A 287 -0.74 -10.98 5.81
C HIS A 287 -0.48 -12.34 6.49
N LYS A 288 0.35 -12.38 7.54
CA LYS A 288 0.64 -13.62 8.28
C LYS A 288 -0.42 -13.96 9.33
N TYR A 289 -0.98 -12.96 10.00
CA TYR A 289 -1.85 -13.15 11.18
C TYR A 289 -3.29 -12.66 10.99
N PHE A 290 -3.57 -11.86 9.96
CA PHE A 290 -4.87 -11.29 9.55
C PHE A 290 -5.59 -10.38 10.57
N GLU A 291 -5.33 -10.49 11.87
CA GLU A 291 -6.03 -9.74 12.92
C GLU A 291 -5.20 -8.59 13.55
N VAL A 292 -4.09 -8.23 12.90
CA VAL A 292 -3.14 -7.23 13.40
C VAL A 292 -2.77 -6.24 12.31
N ASN A 293 -2.36 -5.04 12.66
CA ASN A 293 -1.75 -4.06 11.74
C ASN A 293 -2.62 -3.73 10.52
N TYR A 294 -3.74 -3.03 10.72
CA TYR A 294 -4.60 -2.57 9.63
C TYR A 294 -4.10 -1.28 8.95
N GLY A 295 -3.14 -0.56 9.53
CA GLY A 295 -2.46 0.59 8.91
C GLY A 295 -0.95 0.37 8.71
N ASP A 296 -0.29 1.30 8.01
CA ASP A 296 1.12 1.17 7.63
C ASP A 296 2.10 1.78 8.64
N GLY A 297 1.57 2.51 9.65
CA GLY A 297 2.34 2.95 10.82
C GLY A 297 2.77 4.42 10.79
N LEU A 298 2.29 5.21 9.83
CA LEU A 298 2.43 6.67 9.85
C LEU A 298 1.61 7.27 11.00
N ILE A 299 0.39 6.76 11.20
CA ILE A 299 -0.46 7.08 12.34
C ILE A 299 -0.62 5.79 13.16
N PRO A 300 -0.43 5.80 14.49
CA PRO A 300 -0.43 4.58 15.28
C PRO A 300 -1.86 4.09 15.60
N PHE A 301 -2.74 4.04 14.59
CA PHE A 301 -4.13 3.60 14.74
C PHE A 301 -4.21 2.22 15.40
N ASP A 302 -3.41 1.25 14.95
CA ASP A 302 -3.39 -0.08 15.54
C ASP A 302 -2.98 -0.11 17.01
N ARG A 303 -2.16 0.85 17.47
CA ARG A 303 -1.85 0.98 18.89
C ARG A 303 -3.06 1.51 19.65
N TRP A 304 -3.75 2.51 19.11
CA TRP A 304 -4.96 3.08 19.71
C TRP A 304 -6.12 2.07 19.79
N PHE A 305 -6.22 1.18 18.80
CA PHE A 305 -7.27 0.18 18.74
C PHE A 305 -6.86 -1.21 19.24
N GLY A 306 -5.62 -1.35 19.72
CA GLY A 306 -5.14 -2.57 20.37
C GLY A 306 -4.90 -3.76 19.41
N THR A 307 -4.65 -3.48 18.13
CA THR A 307 -4.40 -4.44 17.04
C THR A 307 -2.94 -4.43 16.57
N PHE A 308 -2.08 -3.63 17.17
CA PHE A 308 -0.67 -3.53 16.77
C PHE A 308 0.15 -4.78 17.14
N HIS A 309 0.99 -5.24 16.21
CA HIS A 309 1.98 -6.31 16.35
C HIS A 309 3.28 -5.93 15.64
N ASP A 310 4.39 -5.92 16.37
CA ASP A 310 5.72 -5.47 15.92
C ASP A 310 6.71 -6.61 15.66
N GLY A 311 6.25 -7.87 15.69
CA GLY A 311 7.09 -9.06 15.60
C GLY A 311 7.71 -9.49 16.93
N SER A 312 7.53 -8.72 18.01
CA SER A 312 8.07 -9.06 19.33
C SER A 312 7.25 -10.17 20.03
N LYS A 313 7.88 -10.83 21.02
CA LYS A 313 7.18 -11.76 21.92
C LYS A 313 6.02 -11.09 22.67
N GLN A 314 6.13 -9.80 22.95
CA GLN A 314 5.06 -9.05 23.61
C GLN A 314 3.88 -8.81 22.67
N GLY A 315 4.15 -8.47 21.40
CA GLY A 315 3.12 -8.37 20.35
C GLY A 315 2.37 -9.70 20.19
N GLU A 316 3.10 -10.80 20.12
CA GLU A 316 2.54 -12.16 20.04
C GLU A 316 1.65 -12.50 21.24
N ALA A 317 2.13 -12.24 22.47
CA ALA A 317 1.35 -12.49 23.69
C ALA A 317 0.03 -11.69 23.72
N ARG A 318 0.05 -10.43 23.26
CA ARG A 318 -1.17 -9.60 23.16
C ARG A 318 -2.16 -10.17 22.15
N MET A 319 -1.68 -10.61 21.00
CA MET A 319 -2.52 -11.25 19.97
C MET A 319 -3.16 -12.54 20.51
N GLN A 320 -2.35 -13.42 21.10
CA GLN A 320 -2.83 -14.69 21.67
C GLN A 320 -3.91 -14.47 22.74
N ALA A 321 -3.72 -13.49 23.64
CA ALA A 321 -4.71 -13.15 24.65
C ALA A 321 -6.04 -12.67 24.05
N ARG A 322 -6.01 -11.91 22.94
CA ARG A 322 -7.24 -11.52 22.21
C ARG A 322 -7.93 -12.72 21.59
N TYR A 323 -7.17 -13.62 20.96
CA TYR A 323 -7.69 -14.84 20.37
C TYR A 323 -8.39 -15.74 21.41
N GLU A 324 -7.77 -15.95 22.57
CA GLU A 324 -8.35 -16.73 23.67
C GLU A 324 -9.67 -16.12 24.17
N LYS A 325 -9.71 -14.79 24.34
CA LYS A 325 -10.93 -14.07 24.71
C LYS A 325 -12.04 -14.23 23.67
N LYS A 326 -11.70 -14.19 22.37
CA LYS A 326 -12.64 -14.41 21.27
C LYS A 326 -13.21 -15.83 21.29
N LYS A 327 -12.34 -16.84 21.47
CA LYS A 327 -12.73 -18.25 21.58
C LYS A 327 -13.65 -18.49 22.77
N ALA A 328 -13.32 -17.94 23.95
CA ALA A 328 -14.16 -18.05 25.14
C ALA A 328 -15.56 -17.45 24.93
N ARG A 329 -15.65 -16.28 24.28
CA ARG A 329 -16.95 -15.65 23.93
C ARG A 329 -17.77 -16.50 22.96
N ALA A 330 -17.14 -17.06 21.94
CA ALA A 330 -17.82 -17.93 20.98
C ALA A 330 -18.36 -19.21 21.65
N ASN A 331 -17.55 -19.85 22.50
CA ASN A 331 -17.97 -21.03 23.26
C ASN A 331 -19.14 -20.72 24.20
N ALA A 332 -19.10 -19.58 24.90
CA ALA A 332 -20.19 -19.15 25.77
C ALA A 332 -21.49 -18.83 25.02
N ALA A 333 -21.39 -18.34 23.78
CA ALA A 333 -22.55 -18.10 22.92
C ALA A 333 -23.16 -19.40 22.37
N ALA A 334 -22.33 -20.42 22.08
CA ALA A 334 -22.79 -21.72 21.60
C ALA A 334 -23.35 -22.63 22.71
N ALA A 335 -23.02 -22.34 23.98
CA ALA A 335 -23.53 -23.07 25.15
C ALA A 335 -24.88 -22.51 25.68
N LYS A 336 -25.36 -21.40 25.11
CA LYS A 336 -26.70 -20.85 25.33
C LYS A 336 -27.61 -21.27 24.20
#